data_AF-A0A1Q4HFN1-F1
#
_entry.id   AF-A0A1Q4HFN1-F1
#
_cell.length_a   1.000
_cell.length_b   1.000
_cell.length_c   1.000
_cell.angle_alpha   90.00
_cell.angle_beta   90.00
_cell.angle_gamma   90.00
#
_symmetry.space_group_name_H-M   'P 1'
#
loop_
_entity.id
_entity.type
_entity.pdbx_description
1 polymer ?
#
loop_
_entity_poly.entity_id
_entity_poly.type
_entity_poly.pdbx_seq_one_letter_code
_entity_poly.pdbx_strand_id
1 'polypeptide(L)'
;MWDEMVDVVAVGAGPGALACAIAAADAGLDVLVARPGAPAPIDASGPRGWLPVVDDPDTKAYFDALADELPTVTPADDAAALQVRALHEVRVDTSRRAQVETFVGSRLGVWAATCIASPYGVLFTRVDDWPTATMRTAGGKSFEVTLLDENGPADRTFTERLDALAADRDIDVLADSPLQRFVFEEGEIAGVVVDSPDGPWAVQARVGIVVTSPNPCPPDERILAADSRIGLVGLTASRFGRVEVLSPADS
;
A
#
# COMPACT_ATOMS: atom_id res chain seq x y z
N MET A 1 -9.48 -19.11 -17.50
CA MET A 1 -10.46 -18.12 -17.97
C MET A 1 -10.66 -17.17 -16.80
N TRP A 2 -10.53 -15.88 -17.04
CA TRP A 2 -10.70 -14.84 -16.03
C TRP A 2 -12.18 -14.48 -15.95
N ASP A 3 -12.68 -14.26 -14.74
CA ASP A 3 -14.06 -13.84 -14.52
C ASP A 3 -14.19 -12.31 -14.62
N GLU A 4 -13.12 -11.58 -14.26
CA GLU A 4 -13.02 -10.12 -14.38
C GLU A 4 -11.60 -9.70 -14.77
N MET A 5 -11.45 -8.53 -15.42
CA MET A 5 -10.16 -7.99 -15.86
C MET A 5 -10.05 -6.49 -15.57
N VAL A 6 -9.26 -6.15 -14.56
CA VAL A 6 -8.97 -4.76 -14.16
C VAL A 6 -7.49 -4.43 -14.34
N ASP A 7 -7.13 -3.15 -14.19
CA ASP A 7 -5.73 -2.76 -14.22
C ASP A 7 -5.05 -3.08 -12.88
N VAL A 8 -5.71 -2.77 -11.76
CA VAL A 8 -5.18 -3.01 -10.40
C VAL A 8 -6.18 -3.76 -9.53
N VAL A 9 -5.70 -4.75 -8.77
CA VAL A 9 -6.49 -5.37 -7.69
C VAL A 9 -5.84 -5.09 -6.34
N ALA A 10 -6.60 -4.51 -5.40
CA ALA A 10 -6.15 -4.33 -4.02
C ALA A 10 -6.82 -5.36 -3.11
N VAL A 11 -6.03 -6.18 -2.42
CA VAL A 11 -6.52 -7.22 -1.51
C VAL A 11 -6.17 -6.91 -0.05
N GLY A 12 -7.12 -7.17 0.84
CA GLY A 12 -6.97 -7.00 2.29
C GLY A 12 -7.93 -5.95 2.87
N ALA A 13 -7.77 -5.69 4.17
CA ALA A 13 -8.62 -4.80 4.95
C ALA A 13 -7.89 -3.57 5.50
N GLY A 14 -6.58 -3.46 5.28
CA GLY A 14 -5.80 -2.32 5.71
C GLY A 14 -6.18 -1.03 4.96
N PRO A 15 -6.00 0.16 5.56
CA PRO A 15 -6.28 1.45 4.91
C PRO A 15 -5.50 1.66 3.60
N GLY A 16 -4.36 0.98 3.45
CA GLY A 16 -3.58 0.94 2.22
C GLY A 16 -4.37 0.51 0.98
N ALA A 17 -5.40 -0.34 1.14
CA ALA A 17 -6.17 -0.83 0.00
C ALA A 17 -6.96 0.30 -0.66
N LEU A 18 -7.67 1.09 0.15
CA LEU A 18 -8.41 2.27 -0.34
C LEU A 18 -7.45 3.35 -0.86
N ALA A 19 -6.34 3.59 -0.17
CA ALA A 19 -5.34 4.55 -0.61
C ALA A 19 -4.77 4.22 -2.00
N CYS A 20 -4.44 2.95 -2.23
CA CYS A 20 -3.99 2.49 -3.54
C CYS A 20 -5.08 2.54 -4.60
N ALA A 21 -6.34 2.26 -4.24
CA ALA A 21 -7.46 2.39 -5.16
C ALA A 21 -7.71 3.85 -5.57
N ILE A 22 -7.63 4.79 -4.63
CA ILE A 22 -7.69 6.24 -4.91
C ILE A 22 -6.57 6.64 -5.88
N ALA A 23 -5.33 6.23 -5.60
CA ALA A 23 -4.19 6.52 -6.47
C ALA A 23 -4.34 5.93 -7.88
N ALA A 24 -4.85 4.70 -7.99
CA ALA A 24 -5.12 4.05 -9.28
C ALA A 24 -6.21 4.79 -10.06
N ALA A 25 -7.32 5.15 -9.40
CA ALA A 25 -8.41 5.90 -10.02
C ALA A 25 -7.96 7.30 -10.47
N ASP A 26 -7.13 8.00 -9.69
CA ASP A 26 -6.55 9.30 -10.07
C ASP A 26 -5.62 9.17 -11.30
N ALA A 27 -4.99 8.01 -11.48
CA ALA A 27 -4.21 7.68 -12.67
C ALA A 27 -5.06 7.22 -13.87
N GLY A 28 -6.40 7.14 -13.70
CA GLY A 28 -7.33 6.66 -14.72
C GLY A 28 -7.28 5.14 -14.94
N LEU A 29 -6.80 4.38 -13.96
CA LEU A 29 -6.75 2.93 -13.99
C LEU A 29 -8.03 2.32 -13.42
N ASP A 30 -8.46 1.22 -14.01
CA ASP A 30 -9.56 0.40 -13.50
C ASP A 30 -9.09 -0.40 -12.27
N VAL A 31 -9.80 -0.26 -11.15
CA VAL A 31 -9.38 -0.83 -9.86
C VAL A 31 -10.50 -1.54 -9.13
N LEU A 32 -10.18 -2.72 -8.61
CA LEU A 32 -11.07 -3.51 -7.77
C LEU A 32 -10.46 -3.71 -6.37
N VAL A 33 -11.21 -3.41 -5.33
CA VAL A 33 -10.81 -3.69 -3.94
C VAL A 33 -11.54 -4.94 -3.44
N ALA A 34 -10.79 -6.01 -3.11
CA ALA A 34 -11.34 -7.21 -2.51
C ALA A 34 -11.00 -7.27 -1.01
N ARG A 35 -12.02 -7.16 -0.17
CA ARG A 35 -11.89 -7.07 1.28
C ARG A 35 -12.36 -8.36 1.96
N PRO A 36 -11.57 -8.94 2.88
CA PRO A 36 -12.02 -10.09 3.65
C PRO A 36 -13.20 -9.72 4.57
N GLY A 37 -14.15 -10.65 4.72
CA GLY A 37 -15.35 -10.47 5.56
C GLY A 37 -15.09 -10.60 7.06
N ALA A 38 -13.98 -11.23 7.43
CA ALA A 38 -13.57 -11.43 8.81
C ALA A 38 -12.04 -11.27 8.93
N PRO A 39 -11.54 -10.92 10.12
CA PRO A 39 -10.10 -10.93 10.39
C PRO A 39 -9.48 -12.29 10.03
N ALA A 40 -8.38 -12.25 9.29
CA ALA A 40 -7.65 -13.45 8.88
C ALA A 40 -6.42 -13.68 9.79
N PRO A 41 -5.99 -14.94 9.96
CA PRO A 41 -4.78 -15.24 10.70
C PRO A 41 -3.56 -14.58 10.05
N ILE A 42 -2.72 -13.97 10.89
CA ILE A 42 -1.39 -13.48 10.55
C ILE A 42 -0.35 -14.30 11.30
N ASP A 43 0.84 -14.46 10.72
CA ASP A 43 1.98 -15.06 11.43
C ASP A 43 2.66 -14.00 12.31
N ALA A 44 2.03 -13.69 13.45
CA ALA A 44 2.51 -12.68 14.40
C ALA A 44 3.85 -13.05 15.07
N SER A 45 4.33 -14.29 14.92
CA SER A 45 5.56 -14.79 15.55
C SER A 45 6.73 -14.92 14.57
N GLY A 46 6.46 -14.93 13.27
CA GLY A 46 7.44 -15.05 12.20
C GLY A 46 7.86 -13.71 11.57
N PRO A 47 8.75 -13.74 10.58
CA PRO A 47 9.24 -12.53 9.90
C PRO A 47 8.19 -11.87 8.99
N ARG A 48 7.00 -12.45 8.88
CA ARG A 48 5.98 -12.11 7.89
C ARG A 48 5.18 -10.86 8.24
N GLY A 49 5.25 -10.35 9.46
CA GLY A 49 4.48 -9.17 9.85
C GLY A 49 2.98 -9.37 9.59
N TRP A 50 2.32 -8.42 8.90
CA TRP A 50 0.92 -8.56 8.47
C TRP A 50 0.71 -9.38 7.18
N LEU A 51 1.77 -9.85 6.49
CA LEU A 51 1.61 -10.58 5.23
C LEU A 51 0.64 -11.76 5.42
N PRO A 52 -0.33 -11.94 4.50
CA PRO A 52 -1.42 -12.89 4.70
C PRO A 52 -0.91 -14.34 4.71
N VAL A 53 -1.58 -15.15 5.53
CA VAL A 53 -1.43 -16.62 5.50
C VAL A 53 -2.46 -17.17 4.51
N VAL A 54 -1.97 -17.87 3.50
CA VAL A 54 -2.77 -18.49 2.44
C VAL A 54 -2.37 -19.96 2.29
N ASP A 55 -3.33 -20.81 1.92
CA ASP A 55 -3.11 -22.25 1.79
C ASP A 55 -2.42 -22.64 0.46
N ASP A 56 -2.53 -21.79 -0.56
CA ASP A 56 -1.93 -22.02 -1.87
C ASP A 56 -0.38 -22.05 -1.79
N PRO A 57 0.27 -23.16 -2.22
CA PRO A 57 1.71 -23.33 -2.05
C PRO A 57 2.57 -22.28 -2.75
N ASP A 58 2.20 -21.87 -3.97
CA ASP A 58 2.99 -20.93 -4.77
C ASP A 58 2.88 -19.51 -4.21
N THR A 59 1.67 -19.10 -3.82
CA THR A 59 1.44 -17.82 -3.16
C THR A 59 2.12 -17.78 -1.79
N LYS A 60 2.06 -18.88 -1.03
CA LYS A 60 2.77 -19.01 0.23
C LYS A 60 4.28 -18.87 0.03
N ALA A 61 4.85 -19.56 -0.96
CA ALA A 61 6.27 -19.50 -1.29
C ALA A 61 6.72 -18.09 -1.69
N TYR A 62 5.89 -17.37 -2.46
CA TYR A 62 6.14 -15.97 -2.79
C TYR A 62 6.24 -15.08 -1.54
N PHE A 63 5.30 -15.20 -0.60
CA PHE A 63 5.36 -14.43 0.64
C PHE A 63 6.49 -14.90 1.59
N ASP A 64 6.84 -16.19 1.60
CA ASP A 64 7.99 -16.69 2.37
C ASP A 64 9.29 -16.07 1.83
N ALA A 65 9.49 -16.08 0.50
CA ALA A 65 10.67 -15.50 -0.14
C ALA A 65 10.79 -13.99 0.12
N LEU A 66 9.66 -13.28 0.18
CA LEU A 66 9.63 -11.86 0.55
C LEU A 66 10.04 -11.61 2.01
N ALA A 67 9.62 -12.48 2.92
CA ALA A 67 9.85 -12.32 4.35
C ALA A 67 11.23 -12.82 4.79
N ASP A 68 11.83 -13.78 4.09
CA ASP A 68 13.12 -14.40 4.45
C ASP A 68 14.27 -13.38 4.53
N GLU A 69 14.22 -12.33 3.71
CA GLU A 69 15.23 -11.26 3.69
C GLU A 69 14.95 -10.14 4.71
N LEU A 70 13.82 -10.19 5.42
CA LEU A 70 13.39 -9.14 6.33
C LEU A 70 13.66 -9.50 7.80
N PRO A 71 14.04 -8.51 8.64
CA PRO A 71 14.12 -8.74 10.07
C PRO A 71 12.73 -9.09 10.63
N THR A 72 12.69 -9.94 11.66
CA THR A 72 11.46 -10.23 12.38
C THR A 72 10.91 -8.96 13.02
N VAL A 73 9.62 -8.71 12.82
CA VAL A 73 8.89 -7.56 13.36
C VAL A 73 7.60 -8.03 14.01
N THR A 74 7.16 -7.30 15.03
CA THR A 74 5.81 -7.48 15.60
C THR A 74 4.90 -6.45 14.95
N PRO A 75 3.82 -6.87 14.26
CA PRO A 75 2.82 -5.94 13.74
C PRO A 75 2.23 -5.09 14.85
N ALA A 76 2.10 -3.80 14.60
CA ALA A 76 1.28 -2.92 15.42
C ALA A 76 -0.18 -3.13 15.06
N ASP A 77 -1.02 -3.39 16.06
CA ASP A 77 -2.47 -3.56 15.87
C ASP A 77 -3.26 -2.29 16.20
N ASP A 78 -2.57 -1.17 16.45
CA ASP A 78 -3.19 0.10 16.85
C ASP A 78 -3.11 1.19 15.77
N ALA A 79 -4.08 2.11 15.86
CA ALA A 79 -4.17 3.29 15.00
C ALA A 79 -3.03 4.30 15.25
N ALA A 80 -2.36 4.22 16.41
CA ALA A 80 -1.24 5.11 16.74
C ALA A 80 -0.02 4.87 15.84
N ALA A 81 0.01 3.74 15.12
CA ALA A 81 0.98 3.47 14.08
C ALA A 81 0.89 4.42 12.86
N LEU A 82 -0.20 5.20 12.69
CA LEU A 82 -0.31 6.16 11.60
C LEU A 82 0.76 7.25 11.74
N GLN A 83 1.64 7.30 10.75
CA GLN A 83 2.77 8.21 10.73
C GLN A 83 2.39 9.55 10.14
N VAL A 84 2.92 10.62 10.74
CA VAL A 84 2.92 11.97 10.19
C VAL A 84 4.35 12.31 9.77
N ARG A 85 4.55 12.68 8.50
CA ARG A 85 5.87 12.99 7.94
C ARG A 85 5.91 14.37 7.31
N ALA A 86 6.87 15.17 7.75
CA ALA A 86 7.22 16.43 7.09
C ALA A 86 8.00 16.15 5.79
N LEU A 87 7.39 16.47 4.64
CA LEU A 87 7.99 16.33 3.32
C LEU A 87 7.81 17.60 2.47
N HIS A 88 8.83 17.94 1.69
CA HIS A 88 8.74 18.95 0.64
C HIS A 88 9.04 18.32 -0.72
N GLU A 89 8.38 18.83 -1.76
CA GLU A 89 8.62 18.41 -3.13
C GLU A 89 9.99 18.92 -3.59
N VAL A 90 10.73 18.08 -4.31
CA VAL A 90 12.03 18.44 -4.85
C VAL A 90 11.90 18.66 -6.35
N ARG A 91 12.32 19.83 -6.82
CA ARG A 91 12.58 20.01 -8.25
C ARG A 91 13.80 19.19 -8.62
N VAL A 92 13.60 18.17 -9.46
CA VAL A 92 14.70 17.35 -9.98
C VAL A 92 15.70 18.26 -10.69
N ASP A 93 16.91 18.35 -10.14
CA ASP A 93 18.02 19.00 -10.83
C ASP A 93 18.46 18.09 -11.98
N THR A 94 18.24 18.54 -13.21
CA THR A 94 18.66 17.83 -14.44
C THR A 94 20.01 18.31 -14.96
N SER A 95 20.70 19.18 -14.21
CA SER A 95 22.00 19.70 -14.61
C SER A 95 23.08 18.62 -14.54
N ARG A 96 24.20 18.84 -15.25
CA ARG A 96 25.40 17.99 -15.15
C ARG A 96 26.02 17.93 -13.74
N ARG A 97 25.56 18.77 -12.81
CA ARG A 97 26.00 18.79 -11.40
C ARG A 97 24.95 18.23 -10.45
N ALA A 98 23.86 17.66 -10.97
CA ALA A 98 22.83 17.03 -10.17
C ALA A 98 23.47 15.99 -9.23
N GLN A 99 23.26 16.19 -7.93
CA GLN A 99 23.74 15.26 -6.93
C GLN A 99 22.77 14.07 -6.89
N VAL A 100 23.21 12.94 -7.45
CA VAL A 100 22.49 11.68 -7.37
C VAL A 100 22.64 11.13 -5.95
N GLU A 101 21.52 10.83 -5.28
CA GLU A 101 21.57 10.21 -3.96
C GLU A 101 22.17 8.81 -4.08
N THR A 102 23.07 8.46 -3.16
CA THR A 102 23.62 7.11 -3.09
C THR A 102 22.51 6.12 -2.76
N PHE A 103 22.26 5.17 -3.66
CA PHE A 103 21.39 4.05 -3.38
C PHE A 103 22.05 3.14 -2.33
N VAL A 104 21.36 2.93 -1.21
CA VAL A 104 21.82 2.05 -0.12
C VAL A 104 20.82 0.92 0.04
N GLY A 105 21.11 -0.24 -0.57
CA GLY A 105 20.18 -1.37 -0.63
C GLY A 105 19.67 -1.86 0.72
N SER A 106 20.49 -1.80 1.78
CA SER A 106 20.06 -2.17 3.14
C SER A 106 18.93 -1.29 3.69
N ARG A 107 18.74 -0.07 3.17
CA ARG A 107 17.60 0.77 3.53
C ARG A 107 16.27 0.20 3.05
N LEU A 108 16.25 -0.57 1.96
CA LEU A 108 15.03 -1.20 1.44
C LEU A 108 14.52 -2.27 2.41
N GLY A 109 15.40 -3.12 2.94
CA GLY A 109 15.01 -4.14 3.93
C GLY A 109 14.48 -3.53 5.23
N VAL A 110 15.14 -2.48 5.74
CA VAL A 110 14.65 -1.73 6.92
C VAL A 110 13.29 -1.09 6.63
N TRP A 111 13.13 -0.45 5.47
CA TRP A 111 11.87 0.17 5.07
C TRP A 111 10.74 -0.85 4.94
N ALA A 112 10.98 -1.95 4.22
CA ALA A 112 10.05 -3.05 4.07
C ALA A 112 9.59 -3.59 5.42
N ALA A 113 10.52 -3.83 6.36
CA ALA A 113 10.21 -4.24 7.73
C ALA A 113 9.26 -3.25 8.43
N THR A 114 9.50 -1.94 8.30
CA THR A 114 8.59 -0.94 8.88
C THR A 114 7.20 -0.90 8.23
N CYS A 115 7.10 -1.28 6.95
CA CYS A 115 5.83 -1.37 6.24
C CYS A 115 5.04 -2.60 6.68
N ILE A 116 5.68 -3.78 6.73
CA ILE A 116 5.03 -5.03 7.16
C ILE A 116 4.72 -5.07 8.67
N ALA A 117 5.35 -4.20 9.46
CA ALA A 117 5.04 -4.01 10.88
C ALA A 117 3.86 -3.05 11.12
N SER A 118 3.35 -2.37 10.09
CA SER A 118 2.37 -1.30 10.23
C SER A 118 1.06 -1.66 9.53
N PRO A 119 -0.11 -1.44 10.15
CA PRO A 119 -1.40 -1.79 9.55
C PRO A 119 -1.75 -0.92 8.33
N TYR A 120 -1.01 0.19 8.14
CA TYR A 120 -1.11 1.08 6.98
C TYR A 120 -0.20 0.66 5.81
N GLY A 121 0.61 -0.38 6.00
CA GLY A 121 1.58 -0.86 5.02
C GLY A 121 0.92 -1.46 3.77
N VAL A 122 1.64 -1.36 2.65
CA VAL A 122 1.26 -1.92 1.37
C VAL A 122 2.43 -2.68 0.75
N LEU A 123 2.11 -3.73 0.01
CA LEU A 123 3.02 -4.47 -0.86
C LEU A 123 2.47 -4.40 -2.29
N PHE A 124 3.27 -3.89 -3.20
CA PHE A 124 3.03 -3.91 -4.63
C PHE A 124 3.70 -5.15 -5.24
N THR A 125 3.01 -5.83 -6.14
CA THR A 125 3.61 -6.95 -6.91
C THR A 125 4.46 -6.46 -8.08
N ARG A 126 4.24 -5.23 -8.57
CA ARG A 126 5.05 -4.53 -9.58
C ARG A 126 5.45 -3.14 -9.08
N VAL A 127 6.63 -2.66 -9.49
CA VAL A 127 7.24 -1.41 -8.97
C VAL A 127 7.17 -0.25 -9.97
N ASP A 128 6.98 -0.52 -11.27
CA ASP A 128 7.27 0.45 -12.33
C ASP A 128 6.07 1.30 -12.79
N ASP A 129 4.87 1.03 -12.29
CA ASP A 129 3.62 1.58 -12.86
C ASP A 129 2.90 2.60 -11.96
N TRP A 130 3.48 2.99 -10.82
CA TRP A 130 2.86 3.94 -9.89
C TRP A 130 3.36 5.37 -10.14
N PRO A 131 2.47 6.34 -10.43
CA PRO A 131 2.87 7.73 -10.65
C PRO A 131 3.28 8.35 -9.31
N THR A 132 4.58 8.44 -9.07
CA THR A 132 5.16 9.05 -7.86
C THR A 132 5.90 10.34 -8.17
N ALA A 133 5.91 11.24 -7.19
CA ALA A 133 6.80 12.39 -7.14
C ALA A 133 7.87 12.17 -6.06
N THR A 134 9.12 12.53 -6.37
CA THR A 134 10.20 12.48 -5.38
C THR A 134 10.05 13.65 -4.39
N MET A 135 9.91 13.31 -3.11
CA MET A 135 9.86 14.28 -2.00
C MET A 135 10.97 14.03 -1.00
N ARG A 136 11.36 15.06 -0.23
CA ARG A 136 12.44 14.97 0.76
C ARG A 136 12.06 15.47 2.13
N THR A 137 12.68 14.87 3.15
CA THR A 137 12.72 15.44 4.49
C THR A 137 13.74 16.58 4.56
N ALA A 138 13.67 17.41 5.62
CA ALA A 138 14.69 18.43 5.87
C ALA A 138 16.11 17.85 6.02
N GLY A 139 16.23 16.59 6.48
CA GLY A 139 17.49 15.86 6.57
C GLY A 139 17.98 15.28 5.23
N GLY A 140 17.30 15.54 4.12
CA GLY A 140 17.72 15.14 2.77
C GLY A 140 17.38 13.71 2.36
N LYS A 141 16.60 12.96 3.16
CA LYS A 141 16.16 11.61 2.78
C LYS A 141 15.05 11.70 1.74
N SER A 142 15.22 11.04 0.60
CA SER A 142 14.22 11.00 -0.47
C SER A 142 13.21 9.88 -0.29
N PHE A 143 11.98 10.14 -0.74
CA PHE A 143 10.86 9.21 -0.78
C PHE A 143 10.12 9.38 -2.10
N GLU A 144 9.54 8.28 -2.59
CA GLU A 144 8.58 8.30 -3.70
C GLU A 144 7.19 8.44 -3.11
N VAL A 145 6.45 9.46 -3.55
CA VAL A 145 5.15 9.79 -2.96
C VAL A 145 4.09 9.95 -4.03
N THR A 146 2.96 9.28 -3.86
CA THR A 146 1.72 9.58 -4.57
C THR A 146 0.78 10.29 -3.60
N LEU A 147 0.46 11.55 -3.88
CA LEU A 147 -0.51 12.32 -3.11
C LEU A 147 -1.92 11.89 -3.49
N LEU A 148 -2.79 11.70 -2.49
CA LEU A 148 -4.19 11.32 -2.69
C LEU A 148 -5.14 12.51 -2.58
N ASP A 149 -4.65 13.58 -1.98
CA ASP A 149 -5.31 14.87 -1.91
C ASP A 149 -4.29 16.01 -2.02
N GLU A 150 -4.78 17.15 -2.54
CA GLU A 150 -4.01 18.40 -2.54
C GLU A 150 -4.21 19.16 -1.23
N ASN A 151 -5.46 19.23 -0.76
CA ASN A 151 -5.88 19.80 0.51
C ASN A 151 -7.13 19.05 0.99
N GLY A 152 -7.15 18.61 2.25
CA GLY A 152 -8.33 18.00 2.84
C GLY A 152 -9.16 18.98 3.67
N PRO A 153 -10.43 18.67 3.95
CA PRO A 153 -11.20 19.42 4.92
C PRO A 153 -10.49 19.40 6.27
N ALA A 154 -10.40 20.58 6.90
CA ALA A 154 -10.05 20.68 8.31
C ALA A 154 -11.09 19.90 9.15
N ASP A 155 -10.71 19.54 10.38
CA ASP A 155 -11.62 18.94 11.37
C ASP A 155 -12.13 17.53 11.02
N ARG A 156 -11.37 16.76 10.25
CA ARG A 156 -11.63 15.35 9.95
C ARG A 156 -10.49 14.45 10.38
N THR A 157 -10.83 13.23 10.79
CA THR A 157 -9.85 12.17 11.03
C THR A 157 -9.24 11.67 9.72
N PHE A 158 -8.15 10.92 9.82
CA PHE A 158 -7.56 10.23 8.67
C PHE A 158 -8.57 9.32 7.96
N THR A 159 -9.30 8.50 8.73
CA THR A 159 -10.27 7.54 8.18
C THR A 159 -11.40 8.26 7.45
N GLU A 160 -12.00 9.28 8.06
CA GLU A 160 -13.07 10.06 7.41
C GLU A 160 -12.62 10.72 6.11
N ARG A 161 -11.38 11.24 6.05
CA ARG A 161 -10.83 11.83 4.83
C ARG A 161 -10.60 10.78 3.75
N LEU A 162 -10.02 9.63 4.11
CA LEU A 162 -9.76 8.55 3.16
C LEU A 162 -11.07 7.98 2.59
N ASP A 163 -12.09 7.78 3.44
CA ASP A 163 -13.41 7.32 3.01
C ASP A 163 -14.09 8.33 2.08
N ALA A 164 -13.98 9.63 2.36
CA ALA A 164 -14.49 10.67 1.48
C ALA A 164 -13.79 10.66 0.11
N LEU A 165 -12.46 10.53 0.09
CA LEU A 165 -11.70 10.45 -1.16
C LEU A 165 -12.08 9.23 -2.00
N ALA A 166 -12.32 8.08 -1.36
CA ALA A 166 -12.77 6.87 -2.04
C ALA A 166 -14.20 7.02 -2.57
N ALA A 167 -15.11 7.61 -1.79
CA ALA A 167 -16.49 7.87 -2.21
C ALA A 167 -16.56 8.86 -3.38
N ASP A 168 -15.73 9.91 -3.38
CA ASP A 168 -15.67 10.90 -4.46
C ASP A 168 -15.22 10.29 -5.81
N ARG A 169 -14.53 9.14 -5.76
CA ARG A 169 -14.00 8.41 -6.93
C ARG A 169 -14.81 7.17 -7.30
N ASP A 170 -15.91 6.91 -6.59
CA ASP A 170 -16.79 5.76 -6.82
C ASP A 170 -16.02 4.42 -6.80
N ILE A 171 -15.10 4.26 -5.82
CA ILE A 171 -14.28 3.05 -5.73
C ILE A 171 -15.12 1.84 -5.34
N ASP A 172 -15.15 0.85 -6.22
CA ASP A 172 -15.83 -0.43 -5.99
C ASP A 172 -15.07 -1.30 -4.96
N VAL A 173 -15.78 -1.69 -3.90
CA VAL A 173 -15.27 -2.59 -2.85
C VAL A 173 -16.11 -3.86 -2.81
N LEU A 174 -15.51 -4.97 -3.21
CA LEU A 174 -16.06 -6.29 -3.03
C LEU A 174 -15.80 -6.77 -1.60
N ALA A 175 -16.85 -6.79 -0.79
CA ALA A 175 -16.82 -7.30 0.57
C ALA A 175 -16.88 -8.84 0.60
N ASP A 176 -16.50 -9.43 1.73
CA ASP A 176 -16.52 -10.89 1.95
C ASP A 176 -15.69 -11.69 0.93
N SER A 177 -14.60 -11.09 0.44
CA SER A 177 -13.72 -11.64 -0.59
C SER A 177 -12.26 -11.70 -0.15
N PRO A 178 -11.90 -12.55 0.83
CA PRO A 178 -10.50 -12.83 1.16
C PRO A 178 -9.72 -13.37 -0.05
N LEU A 179 -8.42 -13.05 -0.09
CA LEU A 179 -7.48 -13.62 -1.05
C LEU A 179 -7.32 -15.13 -0.81
N GLN A 180 -7.57 -15.95 -1.83
CA GLN A 180 -7.21 -17.37 -1.82
C GLN A 180 -5.77 -17.57 -2.29
N ARG A 181 -5.43 -16.99 -3.45
CA ARG A 181 -4.14 -17.21 -4.10
C ARG A 181 -3.84 -16.18 -5.18
N PHE A 182 -2.57 -16.11 -5.54
CA PHE A 182 -2.13 -15.52 -6.79
C PHE A 182 -2.28 -16.52 -7.94
N VAL A 183 -2.39 -15.96 -9.14
CA VAL A 183 -2.29 -16.70 -10.39
C VAL A 183 -0.97 -16.31 -11.02
N PHE A 184 -0.11 -17.29 -11.25
CA PHE A 184 1.16 -17.11 -11.91
C PHE A 184 1.06 -17.56 -13.37
N GLU A 185 1.49 -16.71 -14.29
CA GLU A 185 1.66 -17.03 -15.71
C GLU A 185 3.10 -16.71 -16.10
N GLU A 186 3.83 -17.70 -16.64
CA GLU A 186 5.24 -17.55 -17.05
C GLU A 186 6.17 -17.00 -15.95
N GLY A 187 5.85 -17.26 -14.68
CA GLY A 187 6.64 -16.80 -13.52
C GLY A 187 6.29 -15.38 -13.03
N GLU A 188 5.38 -14.70 -13.72
CA GLU A 188 4.86 -13.39 -13.33
C GLU A 188 3.49 -13.54 -12.67
N ILE A 189 3.15 -12.62 -11.76
CA ILE A 189 1.80 -12.60 -11.16
C ILE A 189 0.84 -11.93 -12.16
N ALA A 190 -0.13 -12.69 -12.66
CA ALA A 190 -1.10 -12.26 -13.66
C ALA A 190 -2.45 -11.82 -13.05
N GLY A 191 -2.71 -12.18 -11.80
CA GLY A 191 -3.98 -11.88 -11.14
C GLY A 191 -4.12 -12.58 -9.80
N VAL A 192 -5.33 -12.53 -9.26
CA VAL A 192 -5.70 -13.17 -7.99
C VAL A 192 -6.92 -14.05 -8.15
N VAL A 193 -7.10 -14.97 -7.21
CA VAL A 193 -8.39 -15.60 -6.92
C VAL A 193 -8.81 -15.18 -5.53
N VAL A 194 -10.04 -14.70 -5.42
CA VAL A 194 -10.68 -14.31 -4.15
C VAL A 194 -11.92 -15.17 -3.91
N ASP A 195 -12.35 -15.27 -2.65
CA ASP A 195 -13.67 -15.84 -2.35
C ASP A 195 -14.78 -14.95 -2.91
N SER A 196 -15.88 -15.56 -3.33
CA SER A 196 -17.14 -14.87 -3.61
C SER A 196 -18.32 -15.76 -3.21
N PRO A 197 -19.55 -15.21 -3.11
CA PRO A 197 -20.75 -16.00 -2.79
C PRO A 197 -20.99 -17.17 -3.76
N ASP A 198 -20.58 -17.05 -5.02
CA ASP A 198 -20.75 -18.06 -6.07
C ASP A 198 -19.55 -19.02 -6.20
N GLY A 199 -18.56 -18.89 -5.29
CA GLY A 199 -17.33 -19.66 -5.28
C GLY A 199 -16.10 -18.82 -5.60
N PRO A 200 -14.94 -19.46 -5.87
CA PRO A 200 -13.71 -18.76 -6.21
C PRO A 200 -13.89 -17.88 -7.45
N TRP A 201 -13.47 -16.62 -7.37
CA TRP A 201 -13.59 -15.63 -8.45
C TRP A 201 -12.20 -15.15 -8.89
N ALA A 202 -11.87 -15.37 -10.16
CA ALA A 202 -10.55 -15.07 -10.72
C ALA A 202 -10.53 -13.69 -11.38
N VAL A 203 -9.72 -12.79 -10.84
CA VAL A 203 -9.58 -11.41 -11.33
C VAL A 203 -8.18 -11.22 -11.91
N GLN A 204 -8.12 -10.86 -13.19
CA GLN A 204 -6.86 -10.51 -13.85
C GLN A 204 -6.46 -9.08 -13.47
N ALA A 205 -5.17 -8.85 -13.21
CA ALA A 205 -4.62 -7.52 -12.96
C ALA A 205 -3.57 -7.20 -14.03
N ARG A 206 -3.84 -6.23 -14.90
CA ARG A 206 -2.94 -5.87 -16.02
C ARG A 206 -1.69 -5.11 -15.58
N VAL A 207 -1.84 -4.28 -14.56
CA VAL A 207 -0.79 -3.41 -14.01
C VAL A 207 -0.24 -3.98 -12.72
N GLY A 208 -1.07 -4.54 -11.85
CA GLY A 208 -0.56 -5.30 -10.71
C GLY A 208 -1.52 -5.43 -9.54
N ILE A 209 -1.03 -6.13 -8.53
CA ILE A 209 -1.77 -6.39 -7.30
C ILE A 209 -1.12 -5.64 -6.15
N VAL A 210 -1.98 -5.04 -5.33
CA VAL A 210 -1.63 -4.46 -4.03
C VAL A 210 -2.11 -5.41 -2.94
N VAL A 211 -1.23 -5.78 -2.03
CA VAL A 211 -1.56 -6.55 -0.83
C VAL A 211 -1.44 -5.63 0.37
N THR A 212 -2.41 -5.70 1.27
CA THR A 212 -2.41 -4.96 2.53
C THR A 212 -2.65 -5.90 3.70
N SER A 213 -2.63 -5.36 4.93
CA SER A 213 -3.03 -6.12 6.11
C SER A 213 -4.37 -6.82 5.87
N PRO A 214 -4.49 -8.13 6.15
CA PRO A 214 -5.76 -8.84 6.03
C PRO A 214 -6.74 -8.42 7.14
N ASN A 215 -6.27 -7.74 8.17
CA ASN A 215 -7.07 -7.26 9.30
C ASN A 215 -7.31 -5.76 9.19
N PRO A 216 -8.53 -5.29 9.50
CA PRO A 216 -8.84 -3.87 9.52
C PRO A 216 -8.02 -3.17 10.61
N CYS A 217 -7.62 -1.93 10.34
CA CYS A 217 -7.02 -1.08 11.34
C CYS A 217 -8.14 -0.35 12.12
N PRO A 218 -8.08 -0.26 13.46
CA PRO A 218 -8.96 0.62 14.20
C PRO A 218 -8.88 2.07 13.67
N PRO A 219 -9.97 2.84 13.69
CA PRO A 219 -9.93 4.23 13.26
C PRO A 219 -9.01 5.06 14.17
N ASP A 220 -8.24 5.96 13.56
CA ASP A 220 -7.45 6.94 14.29
C ASP A 220 -8.31 8.17 14.58
N GLU A 221 -8.60 8.42 15.85
CA GLU A 221 -9.44 9.53 16.30
C GLU A 221 -8.75 10.91 16.21
N ARG A 222 -7.46 10.96 15.83
CA ARG A 222 -6.74 12.22 15.66
C ARG A 222 -7.31 13.00 14.47
N ILE A 223 -7.73 14.23 14.77
CA ILE A 223 -8.08 15.23 13.75
C ILE A 223 -6.82 15.69 13.02
N LEU A 224 -6.84 15.60 11.70
CA LEU A 224 -5.72 16.02 10.87
C LEU A 224 -5.64 17.55 10.76
N ALA A 225 -4.42 18.08 10.71
CA ALA A 225 -4.19 19.51 10.49
C ALA A 225 -4.70 19.94 9.12
N ALA A 226 -5.18 21.18 9.00
CA ALA A 226 -5.80 21.69 7.78
C ALA A 226 -4.86 21.69 6.55
N ASP A 227 -3.56 21.83 6.78
CA ASP A 227 -2.49 21.86 5.76
C ASP A 227 -1.86 20.48 5.50
N SER A 228 -2.37 19.44 6.18
CA SER A 228 -1.88 18.07 6.00
C SER A 228 -2.51 17.42 4.78
N ARG A 229 -1.73 16.55 4.14
CA ARG A 229 -2.15 15.74 2.98
C ARG A 229 -2.06 14.26 3.31
N ILE A 230 -2.75 13.42 2.55
CA ILE A 230 -2.60 11.97 2.62
C ILE A 230 -1.76 11.52 1.42
N GLY A 231 -0.78 10.65 1.67
CA GLY A 231 0.05 10.11 0.61
C GLY A 231 0.41 8.65 0.80
N LEU A 232 0.55 7.94 -0.31
CA LEU A 232 1.28 6.67 -0.37
C LEU A 232 2.76 6.99 -0.43
N VAL A 233 3.49 6.59 0.60
CA VAL A 233 4.93 6.82 0.73
C VAL A 233 5.67 5.52 0.47
N GLY A 234 6.70 5.57 -0.36
CA GLY A 234 7.60 4.48 -0.68
C GLY A 234 9.06 4.93 -0.78
N LEU A 235 9.93 3.98 -1.08
CA LEU A 235 11.30 4.25 -1.52
C LEU A 235 11.44 3.82 -2.98
N THR A 236 12.30 4.51 -3.73
CA THR A 236 12.65 4.12 -5.09
C THR A 236 13.10 2.65 -5.12
N ALA A 237 12.58 1.88 -6.08
CA ALA A 237 12.81 0.43 -6.23
C ALA A 237 12.25 -0.46 -5.09
N SER A 238 11.52 0.10 -4.13
CA SER A 238 10.81 -0.67 -3.10
C SER A 238 9.47 -1.15 -3.62
N ARG A 239 9.18 -2.43 -3.42
CA ARG A 239 7.82 -2.99 -3.54
C ARG A 239 6.94 -2.73 -2.32
N PHE A 240 7.53 -2.24 -1.23
CA PHE A 240 6.81 -1.90 -0.01
C PHE A 240 6.61 -0.40 0.11
N GLY A 241 5.44 0.00 0.59
CA GLY A 241 5.10 1.37 0.94
C GLY A 241 4.18 1.40 2.16
N ARG A 242 3.73 2.59 2.52
CA ARG A 242 2.73 2.79 3.56
C ARG A 242 1.95 4.08 3.31
N VAL A 243 0.68 4.09 3.69
CA VAL A 243 -0.10 5.34 3.76
C VAL A 243 0.35 6.16 4.96
N GLU A 244 0.72 7.41 4.73
CA GLU A 244 1.12 8.34 5.77
C GLU A 244 0.38 9.67 5.61
N VAL A 245 0.28 10.41 6.71
CA VAL A 245 -0.12 11.82 6.69
C VAL A 245 1.13 12.66 6.45
N LEU A 246 1.05 13.61 5.53
CA LEU A 246 2.14 14.49 5.17
C LEU A 246 1.87 15.89 5.70
N SER A 247 2.78 16.40 6.54
CA SER A 247 2.76 17.81 6.94
C SER A 247 3.66 18.62 6.00
N PRO A 248 3.43 19.93 5.87
CA PRO A 248 4.45 20.81 5.30
C PRO A 248 5.75 20.63 6.07
N ALA A 249 6.89 20.66 5.37
CA ALA A 249 8.17 20.78 6.04
C ALA A 249 8.30 22.19 6.62
N ASP A 250 8.80 22.31 7.85
CA ASP A 250 9.19 23.61 8.41
C ASP A 250 10.16 24.27 7.42
N SER A 251 9.76 25.43 6.90
CA SER A 251 10.50 26.23 5.91
C SER A 251 11.79 26.81 6.48
#